data_AF-G2EDA7-F1
#
_entry.id   AF-G2EDA7-F1
#
_cell.length_a   1.000
_cell.length_b   1.000
_cell.length_c   1.000
_cell.angle_alpha   90.00
_cell.angle_beta   90.00
_cell.angle_gamma   90.00
#
_symmetry.space_group_name_H-M   'P 1'
#
loop_
_entity.id
_entity.type
_entity.pdbx_description
1 polymer ?
#
loop_
_entity_poly.entity_id
_entity_poly.type
_entity_poly.pdbx_seq_one_letter_code
_entity_poly.pdbx_strand_id
1 'polypeptide(L)'
;MIVYKYRGANFERDLKSLEKNFYWSPKFDDLNDPCETLINTDPFKSQSRTFAKIFGKEKSEQFLEVEKAAHNLFEVKKKGIGIYSLSKTYKDELLWAHYADSHKGFCIEYDLELLANSYKAFETFSFPVIYNKKPPEYGIRDINNTKGHQVVQKLAGYKSKRWNYEQEHRIVTGFYGEHPYDPNCLKSIYFGLNMDESEKDLMMDRLKGRNIQFFQIIQKHNSYEFDAIKVNDLTKERHTYIKEIPSEKTGQNPIKYKFISKVYIREIKAMVEIELESKINEKQLNWIAHLLRNDMFRIPKRLFISFRLKGFTDVSGYWATANFEEKKLKTSINGLTIEQEKFLINGLNNDKRATIGIWIDETPYTSSSMVLLNLDGELILETNFFDGSKSSKKLKSTELKDNIRYDDYEPNNHGEFFEVNENGVLNYCSEDGIFLTLEPFDKK
;
A
#
# COMPACT_ATOMS: atom_id res chain seq x y z
N MET A 1 -16.21 -5.74 -7.20
CA MET A 1 -17.63 -5.56 -6.76
C MET A 1 -17.76 -4.31 -5.88
N ILE A 2 -18.90 -3.59 -5.89
CA ILE A 2 -19.16 -2.43 -5.02
C ILE A 2 -19.93 -2.85 -3.75
N VAL A 3 -19.55 -2.27 -2.61
CA VAL A 3 -20.14 -2.51 -1.29
C VAL A 3 -20.20 -1.21 -0.47
N TYR A 4 -21.06 -1.20 0.55
CA TYR A 4 -21.46 0.02 1.25
C TYR A 4 -21.29 -0.09 2.76
N LYS A 5 -20.89 1.02 3.39
CA LYS A 5 -20.85 1.13 4.85
C LYS A 5 -21.58 2.36 5.34
N TYR A 6 -22.65 2.14 6.08
CA TYR A 6 -23.41 3.19 6.76
C TYR A 6 -22.67 3.64 8.03
N ARG A 7 -22.64 4.96 8.25
CA ARG A 7 -21.97 5.64 9.36
C ARG A 7 -22.83 6.77 9.90
N GLY A 8 -22.77 6.98 11.20
CA GLY A 8 -23.57 7.96 11.91
C GLY A 8 -23.24 7.98 13.41
N ALA A 9 -23.85 8.93 14.13
CA ALA A 9 -23.71 9.20 15.57
C ALA A 9 -22.41 9.88 16.02
N ASN A 10 -21.28 9.64 15.36
CA ASN A 10 -20.03 10.38 15.64
C ASN A 10 -19.32 10.76 14.34
N PHE A 11 -19.74 11.89 13.78
CA PHE A 11 -19.24 12.43 12.52
C PHE A 11 -17.71 12.62 12.52
N GLU A 12 -17.15 13.28 13.53
CA GLU A 12 -15.71 13.57 13.57
C GLU A 12 -14.86 12.29 13.63
N ARG A 13 -15.27 11.29 14.43
CA ARG A 13 -14.57 9.99 14.48
C ARG A 13 -14.59 9.32 13.10
N ASP A 14 -15.76 9.29 12.46
CA ASP A 14 -15.93 8.57 11.20
C ASP A 14 -15.23 9.30 10.05
N LEU A 15 -15.31 10.63 9.97
CA LEU A 15 -14.57 11.45 9.01
C LEU A 15 -13.05 11.29 9.16
N LYS A 16 -12.55 11.35 10.39
CA LYS A 16 -11.14 11.09 10.70
C LYS A 16 -10.70 9.70 10.24
N SER A 17 -11.60 8.72 10.20
CA SER A 17 -11.27 7.39 9.67
C SER A 17 -11.04 7.37 8.17
N LEU A 18 -11.81 8.15 7.42
CA LEU A 18 -11.68 8.27 5.97
C LEU A 18 -10.41 9.01 5.58
N GLU A 19 -10.08 10.09 6.29
CA GLU A 19 -8.84 10.83 6.07
C GLU A 19 -7.59 9.99 6.29
N LYS A 20 -7.63 9.19 7.35
CA LYS A 20 -6.53 8.33 7.77
C LYS A 20 -6.57 6.95 7.12
N ASN A 21 -7.40 6.79 6.08
CA ASN A 21 -7.50 5.61 5.24
C ASN A 21 -7.62 4.31 6.03
N PHE A 22 -8.53 4.22 7.00
CA PHE A 22 -8.72 3.00 7.76
C PHE A 22 -10.19 2.72 8.06
N TYR A 23 -10.48 1.45 8.32
CA TYR A 23 -11.74 1.03 8.93
C TYR A 23 -11.49 0.32 10.26
N TRP A 24 -12.49 0.35 11.13
CA TRP A 24 -12.48 -0.42 12.37
C TRP A 24 -13.26 -1.73 12.17
N SER A 25 -12.59 -2.85 12.39
CA SER A 25 -13.21 -4.17 12.51
C SER A 25 -13.50 -4.47 13.98
N PRO A 26 -14.75 -4.39 14.45
CA PRO A 26 -15.11 -4.79 15.81
C PRO A 26 -14.84 -6.28 16.07
N LYS A 27 -14.74 -6.64 17.35
CA LYS A 27 -14.89 -8.04 17.77
C LYS A 27 -16.34 -8.44 17.65
N PHE A 28 -16.59 -9.74 17.71
CA PHE A 28 -17.94 -10.28 17.78
C PHE A 28 -18.78 -9.65 18.91
N ASP A 29 -18.23 -9.49 20.12
CA ASP A 29 -18.98 -8.98 21.29
C ASP A 29 -19.45 -7.52 21.11
N ASP A 30 -18.87 -6.80 20.16
CA ASP A 30 -19.21 -5.40 19.86
C ASP A 30 -20.18 -5.27 18.66
N LEU A 31 -20.64 -6.39 18.09
CA LEU A 31 -21.66 -6.38 17.04
C LEU A 31 -23.06 -6.17 17.65
N ASN A 32 -23.98 -5.63 16.85
CA ASN A 32 -25.30 -5.23 17.32
C ASN A 32 -26.31 -6.38 17.48
N ASP A 33 -26.10 -7.52 16.83
CA ASP A 33 -26.98 -8.68 16.92
C ASP A 33 -26.40 -9.73 17.90
N PRO A 34 -27.09 -10.03 19.03
CA PRO A 34 -26.61 -11.02 20.00
C PRO A 34 -26.61 -12.46 19.47
N CYS A 35 -27.26 -12.73 18.34
CA CYS A 35 -27.26 -14.03 17.67
C CYS A 35 -26.09 -14.21 16.68
N GLU A 36 -25.21 -13.21 16.54
CA GLU A 36 -24.02 -13.29 15.69
C GLU A 36 -23.13 -14.48 16.10
N THR A 37 -22.44 -15.10 15.14
CA THR A 37 -21.51 -16.22 15.38
C THR A 37 -22.06 -17.45 16.12
N LEU A 38 -23.38 -17.57 16.25
CA LEU A 38 -23.99 -18.74 16.85
C LEU A 38 -23.81 -19.96 15.95
N ILE A 39 -23.24 -21.04 16.49
CA ILE A 39 -23.07 -22.32 15.79
C ILE A 39 -23.74 -23.42 16.62
N ASN A 40 -24.55 -24.25 15.97
CA ASN A 40 -25.11 -25.43 16.60
C ASN A 40 -24.12 -26.60 16.55
N THR A 41 -23.61 -27.03 17.71
CA THR A 41 -22.68 -28.16 17.86
C THR A 41 -23.35 -29.45 18.33
N ASP A 42 -24.67 -29.45 18.57
CA ASP A 42 -25.40 -30.64 19.02
C ASP A 42 -25.32 -31.83 18.03
N PRO A 43 -25.35 -31.62 16.70
CA PRO A 43 -25.15 -32.72 15.74
C PRO A 43 -23.82 -33.44 15.95
N PHE A 44 -22.76 -32.71 16.27
CA PHE A 44 -21.46 -33.29 16.58
C PHE A 44 -21.53 -34.21 17.81
N LYS A 45 -22.08 -33.70 18.92
CA LYS A 45 -22.23 -34.45 20.19
C LYS A 45 -23.07 -35.71 20.01
N SER A 46 -24.13 -35.62 19.21
CA SER A 46 -24.96 -36.79 18.91
C SER A 46 -24.20 -37.82 18.08
N GLN A 47 -23.45 -37.37 17.06
CA GLN A 47 -22.69 -38.27 16.19
C GLN A 47 -21.52 -38.92 16.92
N SER A 48 -20.83 -38.20 17.82
CA SER A 48 -19.73 -38.74 18.64
C SER A 48 -20.22 -39.83 19.60
N ARG A 49 -21.37 -39.61 20.27
CA ARG A 49 -22.02 -40.64 21.11
C ARG A 49 -22.40 -41.89 20.32
N THR A 50 -22.90 -41.74 19.09
CA THR A 50 -23.22 -42.88 18.23
C THR A 50 -21.96 -43.64 17.82
N PHE A 51 -20.89 -42.92 17.47
CA PHE A 51 -19.58 -43.52 17.14
C PHE A 51 -19.01 -44.32 18.32
N ALA A 52 -19.13 -43.79 19.55
CA ALA A 52 -18.71 -44.46 20.78
C ALA A 52 -19.36 -45.84 20.97
N LYS A 53 -20.66 -45.95 20.66
CA LYS A 53 -21.41 -47.19 20.75
C LYS A 53 -20.94 -48.24 19.74
N ILE A 54 -20.45 -47.81 18.58
CA ILE A 54 -20.07 -48.69 17.47
C ILE A 54 -18.59 -49.14 17.58
N PHE A 55 -17.70 -48.24 18.02
CA PHE A 55 -16.25 -48.47 17.92
C PHE A 55 -15.50 -48.52 19.27
N GLY A 56 -16.21 -48.43 20.39
CA GLY A 56 -15.65 -48.56 21.75
C GLY A 56 -15.30 -47.22 22.43
N LYS A 57 -15.15 -47.25 23.76
CA LYS A 57 -14.93 -46.06 24.61
C LYS A 57 -13.62 -45.31 24.30
N GLU A 58 -12.51 -46.00 24.10
CA GLU A 58 -11.20 -45.36 23.88
C GLU A 58 -11.19 -44.46 22.63
N LYS A 59 -11.73 -44.95 21.50
CA LYS A 59 -11.87 -44.14 20.27
C LYS A 59 -12.86 -42.99 20.43
N SER A 60 -13.87 -43.14 21.30
CA SER A 60 -14.79 -42.06 21.64
C SER A 60 -14.13 -40.96 22.44
N GLU A 61 -13.25 -41.29 23.39
CA GLU A 61 -12.54 -40.32 24.20
C GLU A 61 -11.60 -39.48 23.33
N GLN A 62 -10.88 -40.12 22.40
CA GLN A 62 -10.08 -39.42 21.39
C GLN A 62 -10.92 -38.45 20.55
N PHE A 63 -12.14 -38.86 20.14
CA PHE A 63 -13.04 -38.02 19.37
C PHE A 63 -13.58 -36.82 20.16
N LEU A 64 -13.82 -37.00 21.46
CA LEU A 64 -14.23 -35.93 22.37
C LEU A 64 -13.10 -34.90 22.60
N GLU A 65 -11.84 -35.35 22.63
CA GLU A 65 -10.70 -34.42 22.67
C GLU A 65 -10.57 -33.59 21.39
N VAL A 66 -10.84 -34.18 20.21
CA VAL A 66 -10.93 -33.42 18.94
C VAL A 66 -12.06 -32.39 18.99
N GLU A 67 -13.20 -32.72 19.59
CA GLU A 67 -14.32 -31.78 19.80
C GLU A 67 -13.88 -30.59 20.65
N LYS A 68 -13.26 -30.86 21.81
CA LYS A 68 -12.76 -29.81 22.72
C LYS A 68 -11.73 -28.93 22.02
N ALA A 69 -10.82 -29.51 21.25
CA ALA A 69 -9.82 -28.77 20.49
C ALA A 69 -10.47 -27.86 19.43
N ALA A 70 -11.45 -28.37 18.68
CA ALA A 70 -12.20 -27.58 17.70
C ALA A 70 -13.01 -26.45 18.36
N HIS A 71 -13.67 -26.73 19.49
CA HIS A 71 -14.41 -25.73 20.26
C HIS A 71 -13.49 -24.63 20.80
N ASN A 72 -12.34 -25.01 21.37
CA ASN A 72 -11.32 -24.06 21.81
C ASN A 72 -10.81 -23.21 20.65
N LEU A 73 -10.59 -23.80 19.47
CA LEU A 73 -10.20 -23.05 18.27
C LEU A 73 -11.27 -22.02 17.86
N PHE A 74 -12.56 -22.40 17.91
CA PHE A 74 -13.66 -21.48 17.66
C PHE A 74 -13.66 -20.32 18.65
N GLU A 75 -13.52 -20.59 19.95
CA GLU A 75 -13.49 -19.56 20.99
C GLU A 75 -12.29 -18.63 20.86
N VAL A 76 -11.09 -19.17 20.58
CA VAL A 76 -9.88 -18.37 20.32
C VAL A 76 -10.08 -17.50 19.09
N LYS A 77 -10.57 -18.05 17.97
CA LYS A 77 -10.84 -17.27 16.77
C LYS A 77 -11.90 -16.21 17.03
N LYS A 78 -13.00 -16.55 17.69
CA LYS A 78 -14.11 -15.62 18.01
C LYS A 78 -13.64 -14.40 18.80
N LYS A 79 -12.72 -14.58 19.74
CA LYS A 79 -12.12 -13.48 20.54
C LYS A 79 -11.04 -12.69 19.79
N GLY A 80 -10.40 -13.32 18.80
CA GLY A 80 -9.29 -12.77 18.05
C GLY A 80 -9.70 -11.99 16.80
N ILE A 81 -10.64 -12.52 16.01
CA ILE A 81 -10.97 -11.98 14.68
C ILE A 81 -11.66 -10.61 14.74
N GLY A 82 -11.47 -9.85 13.67
CA GLY A 82 -12.24 -8.64 13.39
C GLY A 82 -13.29 -8.91 12.32
N ILE A 83 -14.50 -8.37 12.49
CA ILE A 83 -15.60 -8.54 11.52
C ILE A 83 -16.04 -7.17 10.99
N TYR A 84 -15.83 -6.93 9.71
CA TYR A 84 -16.27 -5.72 9.04
C TYR A 84 -17.47 -6.00 8.12
N SER A 85 -18.67 -5.71 8.63
CA SER A 85 -19.92 -5.88 7.90
C SER A 85 -20.18 -4.72 6.94
N LEU A 86 -20.31 -5.01 5.66
CA LEU A 86 -20.70 -4.09 4.59
C LEU A 86 -22.05 -4.54 4.03
N SER A 87 -22.78 -3.64 3.37
CA SER A 87 -24.00 -3.97 2.62
C SER A 87 -23.73 -3.98 1.13
N LYS A 88 -24.55 -4.68 0.34
CA LYS A 88 -24.57 -4.59 -1.12
C LYS A 88 -25.48 -3.47 -1.65
N THR A 89 -26.16 -2.74 -0.78
CA THR A 89 -27.07 -1.65 -1.17
C THR A 89 -26.86 -0.38 -0.33
N TYR A 90 -26.98 0.78 -0.97
CA TYR A 90 -27.10 2.08 -0.30
C TYR A 90 -28.57 2.54 -0.13
N LYS A 91 -29.54 1.75 -0.61
CA LYS A 91 -30.95 2.18 -0.76
C LYS A 91 -31.88 1.70 0.36
N ASP A 92 -31.41 0.85 1.27
CA ASP A 92 -32.28 0.24 2.27
C ASP A 92 -32.63 1.23 3.39
N GLU A 93 -33.92 1.45 3.63
CA GLU A 93 -34.41 2.43 4.60
C GLU A 93 -34.10 2.07 6.05
N LEU A 94 -34.10 0.78 6.38
CA LEU A 94 -33.78 0.34 7.73
C LEU A 94 -32.29 0.51 8.01
N LEU A 95 -31.43 0.30 7.01
CA LEU A 95 -29.99 0.57 7.15
C LEU A 95 -29.70 2.06 7.42
N TRP A 96 -30.38 2.96 6.72
CA TRP A 96 -30.26 4.40 7.00
C TRP A 96 -30.78 4.78 8.39
N ALA A 97 -31.93 4.23 8.78
CA ALA A 97 -32.52 4.50 10.09
C ALA A 97 -31.63 4.00 11.24
N HIS A 98 -31.09 2.79 11.12
CA HIS A 98 -30.35 2.13 12.19
C HIS A 98 -28.86 2.50 12.25
N TYR A 99 -28.19 2.64 11.10
CA TYR A 99 -26.73 2.73 11.04
C TYR A 99 -26.20 4.06 10.53
N ALA A 100 -27.06 4.93 10.00
CA ALA A 100 -26.71 6.28 9.55
C ALA A 100 -27.44 7.36 10.35
N ASP A 101 -27.57 7.15 11.67
CA ASP A 101 -28.09 8.12 12.63
C ASP A 101 -29.44 8.74 12.20
N SER A 102 -30.42 7.87 11.90
CA SER A 102 -31.74 8.31 11.42
C SER A 102 -31.65 9.25 10.21
N HIS A 103 -30.85 8.87 9.21
CA HIS A 103 -30.56 9.65 7.99
C HIS A 103 -29.76 10.96 8.18
N LYS A 104 -29.19 11.22 9.35
CA LYS A 104 -28.29 12.36 9.57
C LYS A 104 -26.84 12.05 9.23
N GLY A 105 -26.49 10.77 9.17
CA GLY A 105 -25.16 10.29 8.79
C GLY A 105 -24.97 10.16 7.29
N PHE A 106 -24.05 9.27 6.90
CA PHE A 106 -23.64 9.05 5.52
C PHE A 106 -23.37 7.58 5.23
N CYS A 107 -23.25 7.23 3.96
CA CYS A 107 -22.93 5.89 3.49
C CYS A 107 -21.72 5.93 2.57
N ILE A 108 -20.73 5.09 2.85
CA ILE A 108 -19.45 5.03 2.13
C ILE A 108 -19.52 3.90 1.10
N GLU A 109 -19.12 4.18 -0.12
CA GLU A 109 -19.01 3.20 -1.19
C GLU A 109 -17.55 2.80 -1.40
N TYR A 110 -17.32 1.49 -1.34
CA TYR A 110 -16.02 0.90 -1.56
C TYR A 110 -16.02 -0.06 -2.76
N ASP A 111 -14.89 -0.07 -3.46
CA ASP A 111 -14.47 -1.23 -4.24
C ASP A 111 -14.00 -2.32 -3.27
N LEU A 112 -14.76 -3.42 -3.21
CA LEU A 112 -14.50 -4.52 -2.28
C LEU A 112 -13.15 -5.20 -2.56
N GLU A 113 -12.77 -5.36 -3.83
CA GLU A 113 -11.55 -6.09 -4.18
C GLU A 113 -10.32 -5.30 -3.77
N LEU A 114 -10.32 -3.98 -4.00
CA LEU A 114 -9.26 -3.11 -3.51
C LEU A 114 -9.25 -3.06 -1.98
N LEU A 115 -10.42 -2.93 -1.34
CA LEU A 115 -10.53 -2.86 0.12
C LEU A 115 -10.01 -4.13 0.81
N ALA A 116 -10.45 -5.31 0.36
CA ALA A 116 -10.06 -6.59 0.95
C ALA A 116 -8.58 -6.96 0.68
N ASN A 117 -7.97 -6.41 -0.37
CA ASN A 117 -6.57 -6.69 -0.76
C ASN A 117 -5.58 -5.56 -0.44
N SER A 118 -6.01 -4.51 0.27
CA SER A 118 -5.21 -3.30 0.49
C SER A 118 -3.85 -3.57 1.15
N TYR A 119 -3.77 -4.55 2.07
CA TYR A 119 -2.51 -4.98 2.70
C TYR A 119 -2.52 -6.49 2.99
N LYS A 120 -1.82 -7.28 2.18
CA LYS A 120 -1.82 -8.77 2.22
C LYS A 120 -1.12 -9.41 3.42
N ALA A 121 -0.85 -8.67 4.51
CA ALA A 121 0.03 -9.15 5.57
C ALA A 121 -0.64 -10.02 6.64
N PHE A 122 -1.95 -10.19 6.57
CA PHE A 122 -2.71 -11.03 7.50
C PHE A 122 -3.82 -11.78 6.77
N GLU A 123 -4.20 -12.93 7.32
CA GLU A 123 -5.34 -13.70 6.81
C GLU A 123 -6.58 -12.81 6.78
N THR A 124 -7.11 -12.65 5.56
CA THR A 124 -8.31 -11.87 5.28
C THR A 124 -9.25 -12.75 4.48
N PHE A 125 -10.48 -12.86 4.95
CA PHE A 125 -11.54 -13.60 4.28
C PHE A 125 -12.65 -12.63 3.87
N SER A 126 -13.24 -12.85 2.71
CA SER A 126 -14.31 -11.99 2.19
C SER A 126 -15.41 -12.86 1.63
N PHE A 127 -16.64 -12.70 2.13
CA PHE A 127 -17.77 -13.50 1.69
C PHE A 127 -19.12 -12.82 1.95
N PRO A 128 -20.15 -13.13 1.14
CA PRO A 128 -21.53 -12.75 1.46
C PRO A 128 -22.04 -13.51 2.68
N VAL A 129 -22.91 -12.88 3.46
CA VAL A 129 -23.60 -13.53 4.57
C VAL A 129 -24.73 -14.43 4.06
N ILE A 130 -24.86 -15.60 4.68
CA ILE A 130 -25.91 -16.59 4.42
C ILE A 130 -26.99 -16.44 5.49
N TYR A 131 -28.22 -16.19 5.06
CA TYR A 131 -29.34 -15.87 5.94
C TYR A 131 -30.26 -17.07 6.17
N ASN A 132 -30.30 -17.58 7.40
CA ASN A 132 -31.04 -18.81 7.74
C ASN A 132 -31.98 -18.62 8.94
N LYS A 133 -33.01 -19.47 9.03
CA LYS A 133 -33.92 -19.51 10.20
C LYS A 133 -33.28 -20.20 11.42
N LYS A 134 -32.25 -21.01 11.19
CA LYS A 134 -31.51 -21.75 12.22
C LYS A 134 -30.01 -21.46 12.05
N PRO A 135 -29.23 -21.49 13.15
CA PRO A 135 -27.77 -21.36 13.08
C PRO A 135 -27.13 -22.45 12.20
N PRO A 136 -25.95 -22.20 11.63
CA PRO A 136 -25.17 -23.24 10.96
C PRO A 136 -24.82 -24.37 11.92
N GLU A 137 -24.85 -25.59 11.42
CA GLU A 137 -24.44 -26.78 12.17
C GLU A 137 -22.96 -27.06 11.97
N TYR A 138 -22.30 -27.52 13.02
CA TYR A 138 -20.95 -28.10 12.97
C TYR A 138 -21.03 -29.57 13.39
N GLY A 139 -20.62 -30.48 12.51
CA GLY A 139 -20.68 -31.93 12.70
C GLY A 139 -19.37 -32.64 12.33
N ILE A 140 -19.33 -33.97 12.42
CA ILE A 140 -18.10 -34.76 12.22
C ILE A 140 -17.47 -34.52 10.83
N ARG A 141 -18.28 -34.26 9.80
CA ARG A 141 -17.79 -33.98 8.44
C ARG A 141 -16.96 -32.70 8.34
N ASP A 142 -17.14 -31.78 9.29
CA ASP A 142 -16.42 -30.52 9.32
C ASP A 142 -15.03 -30.64 9.95
N ILE A 143 -14.73 -31.75 10.65
CA ILE A 143 -13.42 -32.00 11.27
C ILE A 143 -12.31 -32.06 10.21
N ASN A 144 -12.58 -32.68 9.06
CA ASN A 144 -11.61 -32.76 7.95
C ASN A 144 -11.50 -31.45 7.16
N ASN A 145 -12.38 -30.48 7.42
CA ASN A 145 -12.43 -29.17 6.77
C ASN A 145 -11.66 -28.12 7.60
N THR A 146 -10.40 -28.43 7.94
CA THR A 146 -9.50 -27.55 8.71
C THR A 146 -8.97 -26.35 7.93
N LYS A 147 -9.44 -26.12 6.70
CA LYS A 147 -9.09 -24.92 5.94
C LYS A 147 -9.68 -23.70 6.66
N GLY A 148 -8.82 -22.79 7.09
CA GLY A 148 -9.19 -21.61 7.90
C GLY A 148 -10.39 -20.83 7.35
N HIS A 149 -10.54 -20.76 6.03
CA HIS A 149 -11.68 -20.12 5.36
C HIS A 149 -13.05 -20.72 5.74
N GLN A 150 -13.20 -22.04 5.77
CA GLN A 150 -14.50 -22.68 6.04
C GLN A 150 -14.92 -22.50 7.49
N VAL A 151 -13.96 -22.61 8.42
CA VAL A 151 -14.16 -22.35 9.84
C VAL A 151 -14.59 -20.90 10.06
N VAL A 152 -13.91 -19.94 9.43
CA VAL A 152 -14.24 -18.52 9.52
C VAL A 152 -15.60 -18.21 8.87
N GLN A 153 -15.93 -18.84 7.76
CA GLN A 153 -17.23 -18.67 7.12
C GLN A 153 -18.38 -19.21 7.98
N LYS A 154 -18.21 -20.36 8.66
CA LYS A 154 -19.22 -20.86 9.61
C LYS A 154 -19.39 -19.96 10.82
N LEU A 155 -18.29 -19.38 11.32
CA LEU A 155 -18.32 -18.44 12.44
C LEU A 155 -18.97 -17.11 12.05
N ALA A 156 -18.54 -16.48 10.98
CA ALA A 156 -18.87 -15.08 10.71
C ALA A 156 -19.75 -14.89 9.47
N GLY A 157 -20.09 -15.94 8.73
CA GLY A 157 -20.83 -15.88 7.47
C GLY A 157 -22.29 -16.24 7.55
N TYR A 158 -22.88 -16.38 8.74
CA TYR A 158 -24.29 -16.72 8.91
C TYR A 158 -24.99 -15.72 9.83
N LYS A 159 -26.23 -15.38 9.48
CA LYS A 159 -27.09 -14.49 10.27
C LYS A 159 -28.54 -14.94 10.21
N SER A 160 -29.36 -14.51 11.16
CA SER A 160 -30.80 -14.81 11.16
C SER A 160 -31.49 -14.24 9.91
N LYS A 161 -32.43 -14.99 9.34
CA LYS A 161 -33.19 -14.60 8.14
C LYS A 161 -33.93 -13.26 8.27
N ARG A 162 -34.19 -12.80 9.50
CA ARG A 162 -34.80 -11.49 9.76
C ARG A 162 -33.92 -10.33 9.27
N TRP A 163 -32.60 -10.49 9.26
CA TRP A 163 -31.63 -9.48 8.83
C TRP A 163 -31.27 -9.54 7.34
N ASN A 164 -31.99 -10.33 6.53
CA ASN A 164 -31.66 -10.51 5.12
C ASN A 164 -31.72 -9.21 4.30
N TYR A 165 -32.47 -8.20 4.78
CA TYR A 165 -32.54 -6.88 4.16
C TYR A 165 -31.18 -6.14 4.16
N GLU A 166 -30.29 -6.44 5.11
CA GLU A 166 -28.98 -5.81 5.19
C GLU A 166 -28.06 -6.19 4.01
N GLN A 167 -28.34 -7.33 3.35
CA GLN A 167 -27.59 -7.83 2.20
C GLN A 167 -26.07 -7.84 2.46
N GLU A 168 -25.67 -8.35 3.62
CA GLU A 168 -24.32 -8.17 4.11
C GLU A 168 -23.27 -8.91 3.27
N HIS A 169 -22.13 -8.26 3.11
CA HIS A 169 -20.86 -8.82 2.69
C HIS A 169 -19.82 -8.52 3.76
N ARG A 170 -19.13 -9.53 4.28
CA ARG A 170 -18.20 -9.36 5.39
C ARG A 170 -16.76 -9.50 4.93
N ILE A 171 -15.92 -8.61 5.42
CA ILE A 171 -14.47 -8.81 5.48
C ILE A 171 -14.14 -9.28 6.91
N VAL A 172 -13.49 -10.42 7.04
CA VAL A 172 -13.07 -10.99 8.32
C VAL A 172 -11.56 -11.07 8.37
N THR A 173 -10.99 -10.45 9.38
CA THR A 173 -9.54 -10.28 9.55
C THR A 173 -9.05 -11.10 10.73
N GLY A 174 -7.80 -11.55 10.69
CA GLY A 174 -7.18 -12.31 11.78
C GLY A 174 -7.08 -11.57 13.13
N PHE A 175 -7.34 -10.26 13.16
CA PHE A 175 -7.42 -9.44 14.37
C PHE A 175 -8.51 -8.36 14.28
N TYR A 176 -9.08 -7.99 15.42
CA TYR A 176 -9.97 -6.84 15.58
C TYR A 176 -9.20 -5.52 15.68
N GLY A 177 -9.86 -4.40 15.41
CA GLY A 177 -9.32 -3.05 15.56
C GLY A 177 -9.14 -2.33 14.23
N GLU A 178 -8.14 -1.45 14.16
CA GLU A 178 -7.86 -0.62 12.98
C GLU A 178 -7.20 -1.43 11.86
N HIS A 179 -7.78 -1.30 10.67
CA HIS A 179 -7.25 -1.87 9.43
C HIS A 179 -7.06 -0.75 8.40
N PRO A 180 -5.82 -0.44 7.99
CA PRO A 180 -5.62 0.53 6.92
C PRO A 180 -6.16 -0.03 5.61
N TYR A 181 -6.54 0.84 4.69
CA TYR A 181 -6.90 0.51 3.32
C TYR A 181 -6.15 1.37 2.29
N ASP A 182 -6.14 0.95 1.02
CA ASP A 182 -5.64 1.75 -0.09
C ASP A 182 -6.67 2.85 -0.39
N PRO A 183 -6.31 4.15 -0.35
CA PRO A 183 -7.25 5.24 -0.53
C PRO A 183 -8.13 5.10 -1.79
N ASN A 184 -7.63 4.46 -2.85
CA ASN A 184 -8.35 4.24 -4.09
C ASN A 184 -9.54 3.27 -3.95
N CYS A 185 -9.68 2.54 -2.84
CA CYS A 185 -10.86 1.68 -2.63
C CYS A 185 -12.11 2.50 -2.32
N LEU A 186 -12.00 3.69 -1.72
CA LEU A 186 -13.13 4.58 -1.45
C LEU A 186 -13.52 5.29 -2.75
N LYS A 187 -14.73 5.05 -3.25
CA LYS A 187 -15.20 5.57 -4.54
C LYS A 187 -16.15 6.75 -4.37
N SER A 188 -17.12 6.59 -3.47
CA SER A 188 -18.21 7.55 -3.33
C SER A 188 -18.66 7.68 -1.88
N ILE A 189 -19.25 8.81 -1.55
CA ILE A 189 -19.95 9.04 -0.28
C ILE A 189 -21.35 9.57 -0.58
N TYR A 190 -22.35 8.97 0.07
CA TYR A 190 -23.75 9.34 -0.01
C TYR A 190 -24.15 10.01 1.30
N PHE A 191 -24.58 11.26 1.22
CA PHE A 191 -25.10 12.01 2.35
C PHE A 191 -26.55 11.62 2.62
N GLY A 192 -26.90 11.41 3.89
CA GLY A 192 -28.25 11.07 4.30
C GLY A 192 -29.24 12.20 4.02
N LEU A 193 -30.54 11.88 4.02
CA LEU A 193 -31.63 12.83 3.76
C LEU A 193 -31.58 14.07 4.66
N ASN A 194 -31.15 13.88 5.90
CA ASN A 194 -31.20 14.89 6.97
C ASN A 194 -29.79 15.26 7.47
N MET A 195 -28.75 14.96 6.70
CA MET A 195 -27.38 15.34 7.07
C MET A 195 -27.21 16.85 7.00
N ASP A 196 -26.51 17.42 7.98
CA ASP A 196 -26.29 18.86 8.07
C ASP A 196 -25.38 19.37 6.94
N GLU A 197 -25.70 20.53 6.36
CA GLU A 197 -24.92 21.09 5.25
C GLU A 197 -23.47 21.42 5.65
N SER A 198 -23.25 21.89 6.88
CA SER A 198 -21.89 22.20 7.35
C SER A 198 -21.02 20.95 7.50
N GLU A 199 -21.62 19.81 7.86
CA GLU A 199 -20.93 18.52 7.90
C GLU A 199 -20.59 18.02 6.48
N LYS A 200 -21.49 18.21 5.50
CA LYS A 200 -21.21 17.88 4.09
C LYS A 200 -20.03 18.68 3.58
N ASP A 201 -20.04 20.00 3.78
CA ASP A 201 -18.98 20.91 3.36
C ASP A 201 -17.64 20.54 4.00
N LEU A 202 -17.64 20.28 5.31
CA LEU A 202 -16.42 19.88 6.02
C LEU A 202 -15.85 18.56 5.51
N MET A 203 -16.72 17.58 5.22
CA MET A 203 -16.30 16.29 4.66
C MET A 203 -15.71 16.45 3.26
N MET A 204 -16.34 17.25 2.40
CA MET A 204 -15.83 17.51 1.05
C MET A 204 -14.47 18.21 1.10
N ASP A 205 -14.30 19.22 1.95
CA ASP A 205 -13.01 19.91 2.11
C ASP A 205 -11.91 18.99 2.65
N ARG A 206 -12.18 18.20 3.70
CA ARG A 206 -11.16 17.33 4.30
C ARG A 206 -10.78 16.12 3.44
N LEU A 207 -11.64 15.75 2.49
CA LEU A 207 -11.41 14.63 1.57
C LEU A 207 -11.05 15.07 0.13
N LYS A 208 -10.79 16.36 -0.10
CA LYS A 208 -10.41 16.88 -1.42
C LYS A 208 -9.16 16.23 -2.00
N GLY A 209 -9.08 16.20 -3.33
CA GLY A 209 -7.94 15.64 -4.07
C GLY A 209 -7.83 14.11 -4.08
N ARG A 210 -8.79 13.40 -3.48
CA ARG A 210 -8.85 11.93 -3.40
C ARG A 210 -9.66 11.25 -4.51
N ASN A 211 -10.25 12.04 -5.41
CA ASN A 211 -11.12 11.56 -6.49
C ASN A 211 -12.34 10.76 -5.98
N ILE A 212 -12.98 11.29 -4.94
CA ILE A 212 -14.21 10.74 -4.34
C ILE A 212 -15.41 11.44 -4.96
N GLN A 213 -16.46 10.68 -5.27
CA GLN A 213 -17.73 11.25 -5.73
C GLN A 213 -18.69 11.46 -4.55
N PHE A 214 -19.39 12.59 -4.53
CA PHE A 214 -20.36 12.90 -3.49
C PHE A 214 -21.78 12.87 -4.06
N PHE A 215 -22.70 12.29 -3.29
CA PHE A 215 -24.11 12.15 -3.64
C PHE A 215 -25.00 12.54 -2.48
N GLN A 216 -26.18 13.08 -2.78
CA GLN A 216 -27.24 13.34 -1.81
C GLN A 216 -28.32 12.29 -2.01
N ILE A 217 -28.69 11.57 -0.95
CA ILE A 217 -29.86 10.70 -0.97
C ILE A 217 -31.12 11.54 -1.06
N ILE A 218 -32.07 11.07 -1.88
CA ILE A 218 -33.41 11.64 -2.02
C ILE A 218 -34.47 10.52 -1.93
N GLN A 219 -35.65 10.87 -1.45
CA GLN A 219 -36.82 10.00 -1.53
C GLN A 219 -37.53 10.19 -2.87
N LYS A 220 -37.84 9.08 -3.55
CA LYS A 220 -38.65 9.14 -4.76
C LYS A 220 -40.07 9.58 -4.41
N HIS A 221 -40.67 10.37 -5.28
CA HIS A 221 -42.03 10.88 -5.09
C HIS A 221 -43.03 9.72 -4.88
N ASN A 222 -43.85 9.82 -3.82
CA ASN A 222 -44.87 8.83 -3.44
C ASN A 222 -44.36 7.38 -3.35
N SER A 223 -43.14 7.17 -2.85
CA SER A 223 -42.53 5.85 -2.70
C SER A 223 -41.71 5.73 -1.41
N TYR A 224 -41.50 4.49 -0.94
CA TYR A 224 -40.54 4.16 0.12
C TYR A 224 -39.11 3.95 -0.43
N GLU A 225 -38.91 4.16 -1.73
CA GLU A 225 -37.61 4.00 -2.36
C GLU A 225 -36.74 5.26 -2.30
N PHE A 226 -35.44 5.05 -2.14
CA PHE A 226 -34.42 6.08 -2.26
C PHE A 226 -33.69 6.06 -3.61
N ASP A 227 -33.27 7.24 -4.02
CA ASP A 227 -32.32 7.46 -5.10
C ASP A 227 -31.18 8.39 -4.66
N ALA A 228 -30.21 8.60 -5.53
CA ALA A 228 -29.06 9.44 -5.25
C ALA A 228 -28.84 10.47 -6.37
N ILE A 229 -28.68 11.74 -6.01
CA ILE A 229 -28.32 12.81 -6.94
C ILE A 229 -26.87 13.20 -6.69
N LYS A 230 -26.08 13.31 -7.75
CA LYS A 230 -24.68 13.75 -7.65
C LYS A 230 -24.60 15.17 -7.12
N VAL A 231 -23.81 15.38 -6.08
CA VAL A 231 -23.51 16.70 -5.52
C VAL A 231 -22.38 17.32 -6.33
N ASN A 232 -22.52 18.63 -6.60
CA ASN A 232 -21.42 19.40 -7.16
C ASN A 232 -20.37 19.60 -6.07
N ASP A 233 -19.27 18.85 -6.16
CA ASP A 233 -18.08 19.14 -5.38
C ASP A 233 -17.56 20.53 -5.78
N LEU A 234 -17.70 21.49 -4.86
CA LEU A 234 -17.25 22.87 -5.04
C LEU A 234 -15.73 23.01 -4.86
N THR A 235 -15.09 21.99 -4.28
CA THR A 235 -13.64 21.99 -4.05
C THR A 235 -12.86 21.49 -5.24
N LYS A 236 -13.50 20.73 -6.17
CA LYS A 236 -12.97 20.18 -7.44
C LYS A 236 -11.45 20.36 -7.64
N GLU A 237 -10.70 19.65 -6.82
CA GLU A 237 -9.25 19.61 -6.91
C GLU A 237 -8.79 18.52 -7.87
N ARG A 238 -7.59 18.72 -8.42
CA ARG A 238 -6.90 17.65 -9.14
C ARG A 238 -6.71 16.45 -8.20
N HIS A 239 -6.69 15.23 -8.75
CA HIS A 239 -6.35 14.02 -7.99
C HIS A 239 -4.87 14.04 -7.58
N THR A 240 -4.56 14.68 -6.45
CA THR A 240 -3.20 14.94 -5.96
C THR A 240 -2.87 14.20 -4.67
N TYR A 241 -3.88 13.70 -3.94
CA TYR A 241 -3.67 13.05 -2.65
C TYR A 241 -2.73 11.85 -2.77
N ILE A 242 -1.58 11.93 -2.08
CA ILE A 242 -0.49 10.95 -2.08
C ILE A 242 -0.03 10.57 -3.51
N LYS A 243 0.03 11.57 -4.40
CA LYS A 243 0.54 11.40 -5.79
C LYS A 243 1.60 12.41 -6.19
N GLU A 244 1.67 13.53 -5.49
CA GLU A 244 2.66 14.56 -5.73
C GLU A 244 3.02 15.28 -4.43
N ILE A 245 4.22 15.85 -4.42
CA ILE A 245 4.65 16.85 -3.47
C ILE A 245 4.10 18.18 -4.00
N PRO A 246 3.23 18.86 -3.26
CA PRO A 246 2.52 20.01 -3.81
C PRO A 246 3.43 21.25 -3.85
N SER A 247 3.03 22.25 -4.65
CA SER A 247 3.79 23.48 -4.91
C SER A 247 4.22 24.21 -3.64
N GLU A 248 3.40 24.17 -2.59
CA GLU A 248 3.68 24.84 -1.31
C GLU A 248 4.86 24.20 -0.58
N LYS A 249 5.18 22.94 -0.90
CA LYS A 249 6.33 22.20 -0.34
C LYS A 249 7.53 22.21 -1.27
N THR A 250 7.32 22.37 -2.58
CA THR A 250 8.42 22.45 -3.55
C THR A 250 8.97 23.87 -3.70
N GLY A 251 8.15 24.90 -3.47
CA GLY A 251 8.46 26.28 -3.81
C GLY A 251 8.39 26.56 -5.32
N GLN A 252 7.95 25.57 -6.11
CA GLN A 252 7.89 25.59 -7.56
C GLN A 252 6.74 24.70 -8.04
N ASN A 253 6.86 24.08 -9.22
CA ASN A 253 5.90 23.10 -9.70
C ASN A 253 5.79 21.87 -8.77
N PRO A 254 4.61 21.23 -8.68
CA PRO A 254 4.46 19.96 -7.96
C PRO A 254 5.36 18.88 -8.54
N ILE A 255 5.88 18.00 -7.67
CA ILE A 255 6.74 16.88 -8.06
C ILE A 255 5.99 15.57 -7.84
N LYS A 256 5.68 14.85 -8.91
CA LYS A 256 4.95 13.58 -8.86
C LYS A 256 5.83 12.44 -8.39
N TYR A 257 5.16 11.48 -7.79
CA TYR A 257 5.76 10.21 -7.43
C TYR A 257 4.76 9.07 -7.55
N LYS A 258 5.29 7.84 -7.61
CA LYS A 258 4.49 6.62 -7.73
C LYS A 258 4.95 5.59 -6.72
N PHE A 259 4.00 4.88 -6.12
CA PHE A 259 4.31 3.69 -5.35
C PHE A 259 4.65 2.54 -6.29
N ILE A 260 5.80 1.92 -6.07
CA ILE A 260 6.19 0.69 -6.74
C ILE A 260 5.74 -0.50 -5.91
N SER A 261 6.10 -0.51 -4.63
CA SER A 261 5.78 -1.60 -3.73
C SER A 261 5.37 -1.07 -2.36
N LYS A 262 4.47 -1.82 -1.71
CA LYS A 262 3.92 -1.50 -0.39
C LYS A 262 3.79 -2.80 0.40
N VAL A 263 4.46 -2.88 1.53
CA VAL A 263 4.35 -3.98 2.49
C VAL A 263 4.04 -3.40 3.85
N TYR A 264 3.02 -3.93 4.52
CA TYR A 264 2.58 -3.42 5.81
C TYR A 264 2.31 -4.55 6.78
N ILE A 265 3.08 -4.65 7.86
CA ILE A 265 2.98 -5.67 8.90
C ILE A 265 2.59 -5.00 10.22
N ARG A 266 1.30 -4.68 10.36
CA ARG A 266 0.64 -4.17 11.58
C ARG A 266 1.53 -3.20 12.40
N GLU A 267 1.80 -3.55 13.65
CA GLU A 267 2.62 -2.76 14.60
C GLU A 267 4.12 -3.00 14.41
N ILE A 268 4.54 -3.90 13.53
CA ILE A 268 5.95 -4.30 13.41
C ILE A 268 6.70 -3.40 12.45
N LYS A 269 6.29 -3.39 11.17
CA LYS A 269 6.99 -2.64 10.13
C LYS A 269 6.12 -2.35 8.92
N ALA A 270 6.37 -1.22 8.27
CA ALA A 270 5.94 -0.95 6.90
C ALA A 270 7.18 -0.73 6.02
N MET A 271 7.10 -1.12 4.76
CA MET A 271 8.12 -0.91 3.74
C MET A 271 7.44 -0.37 2.49
N VAL A 272 7.98 0.72 1.96
CA VAL A 272 7.41 1.42 0.82
C VAL A 272 8.53 1.78 -0.12
N GLU A 273 8.28 1.55 -1.39
CA GLU A 273 9.16 1.97 -2.45
C GLU A 273 8.47 2.98 -3.36
N ILE A 274 9.15 4.08 -3.61
CA ILE A 274 8.62 5.25 -4.32
C ILE A 274 9.54 5.61 -5.47
N GLU A 275 8.97 5.71 -6.66
CA GLU A 275 9.61 6.33 -7.81
C GLU A 275 9.27 7.82 -7.83
N LEU A 276 10.29 8.67 -7.81
CA LEU A 276 10.20 10.12 -7.93
C LEU A 276 10.43 10.53 -9.39
N GLU A 277 9.68 11.50 -9.89
CA GLU A 277 9.92 12.02 -11.25
C GLU A 277 11.17 12.90 -11.36
N SER A 278 11.64 13.47 -10.25
CA SER A 278 12.85 14.30 -10.17
C SER A 278 13.47 14.26 -8.76
N LYS A 279 14.72 14.71 -8.65
CA LYS A 279 15.41 14.89 -7.37
C LYS A 279 14.65 15.88 -6.48
N ILE A 280 14.70 15.61 -5.18
CA ILE A 280 14.09 16.43 -4.11
C ILE A 280 15.11 16.69 -3.00
N ASN A 281 14.81 17.60 -2.09
CA ASN A 281 15.68 17.86 -0.94
C ASN A 281 15.23 17.09 0.31
N GLU A 282 16.05 17.14 1.36
CA GLU A 282 15.76 16.45 2.62
C GLU A 282 14.44 16.91 3.27
N LYS A 283 14.09 18.21 3.17
CA LYS A 283 12.83 18.72 3.72
C LYS A 283 11.62 18.07 3.03
N GLN A 284 11.70 17.86 1.72
CA GLN A 284 10.67 17.22 0.91
C GLN A 284 10.59 15.72 1.19
N LEU A 285 11.73 15.04 1.34
CA LEU A 285 11.78 13.64 1.80
C LEU A 285 11.12 13.46 3.16
N ASN A 286 11.46 14.33 4.13
CA ASN A 286 10.88 14.31 5.46
C ASN A 286 9.36 14.55 5.42
N TRP A 287 8.90 15.44 4.54
CA TRP A 287 7.48 15.70 4.35
C TRP A 287 6.73 14.46 3.85
N ILE A 288 7.22 13.78 2.80
CA ILE A 288 6.62 12.51 2.34
C ILE A 288 6.64 11.48 3.47
N ALA A 289 7.75 11.36 4.18
CA ALA A 289 7.90 10.40 5.25
C ALA A 289 6.84 10.60 6.35
N HIS A 290 6.61 11.84 6.78
CA HIS A 290 5.57 12.17 7.75
C HIS A 290 4.15 11.95 7.21
N LEU A 291 3.89 12.29 5.93
CA LEU A 291 2.61 12.02 5.28
C LEU A 291 2.28 10.52 5.34
N LEU A 292 3.20 9.65 4.91
CA LEU A 292 2.99 8.21 4.93
C LEU A 292 2.88 7.65 6.35
N ARG A 293 3.70 8.17 7.28
CA ARG A 293 3.66 7.79 8.69
C ARG A 293 2.29 8.08 9.31
N ASN A 294 1.73 9.25 9.06
CA ASN A 294 0.55 9.75 9.77
C ASN A 294 -0.77 9.38 9.08
N ASP A 295 -0.77 9.28 7.76
CA ASP A 295 -2.01 9.20 6.99
C ASP A 295 -2.21 7.82 6.33
N MET A 296 -1.13 7.07 6.13
CA MET A 296 -1.19 5.77 5.45
C MET A 296 -0.94 4.58 6.39
N PHE A 297 0.17 4.58 7.13
CA PHE A 297 0.57 3.41 7.92
C PHE A 297 0.24 3.49 9.40
N ARG A 298 0.47 4.65 10.04
CA ARG A 298 0.09 5.04 11.42
C ARG A 298 0.66 4.21 12.57
N ILE A 299 0.37 2.93 12.55
CA ILE A 299 0.55 1.97 13.63
C ILE A 299 1.96 1.35 13.70
N PRO A 300 2.73 1.13 12.61
CA PRO A 300 3.91 0.28 12.68
C PRO A 300 5.02 0.94 13.50
N LYS A 301 5.79 0.20 14.29
CA LYS A 301 6.94 0.74 15.00
C LYS A 301 8.05 1.20 14.06
N ARG A 302 8.16 0.54 12.90
CA ARG A 302 9.16 0.89 11.88
C ARG A 302 8.50 1.21 10.55
N LEU A 303 8.96 2.24 9.87
CA LEU A 303 8.54 2.55 8.51
C LEU A 303 9.79 2.79 7.69
N PHE A 304 10.01 1.94 6.69
CA PHE A 304 11.12 2.06 5.75
C PHE A 304 10.60 2.63 4.43
N ILE A 305 11.16 3.74 3.99
CA ILE A 305 10.78 4.37 2.74
C ILE A 305 12.02 4.47 1.87
N SER A 306 11.95 3.84 0.72
CA SER A 306 13.00 3.82 -0.29
C SER A 306 12.57 4.64 -1.48
N PHE A 307 13.43 5.54 -1.93
CA PHE A 307 13.19 6.42 -3.07
C PHE A 307 14.15 6.08 -4.19
N ARG A 308 13.61 5.88 -5.38
CA ARG A 308 14.36 5.82 -6.64
C ARG A 308 13.94 6.96 -7.55
N LEU A 309 14.82 7.37 -8.45
CA LEU A 309 14.50 8.32 -9.49
C LEU A 309 13.97 7.56 -10.71
N LYS A 310 13.03 8.18 -11.43
CA LYS A 310 12.51 7.63 -12.68
C LYS A 310 13.65 7.37 -13.67
N GLY A 311 13.67 6.18 -14.28
CA GLY A 311 14.71 5.76 -15.22
C GLY A 311 15.89 5.02 -14.60
N PHE A 312 15.96 4.92 -13.27
CA PHE A 312 16.99 4.12 -12.59
C PHE A 312 16.55 2.65 -12.51
N THR A 313 17.47 1.74 -12.82
CA THR A 313 17.27 0.29 -12.69
C THR A 313 17.49 -0.19 -11.26
N ASP A 314 16.90 -1.33 -10.88
CA ASP A 314 16.93 -1.89 -9.52
C ASP A 314 18.36 -2.23 -9.00
N VAL A 315 19.34 -2.34 -9.91
CA VAL A 315 20.72 -2.75 -9.60
C VAL A 315 21.51 -1.69 -8.82
N SER A 316 21.12 -0.42 -8.91
CA SER A 316 21.87 0.70 -8.34
C SER A 316 21.57 0.99 -6.87
N GLY A 317 20.58 0.31 -6.27
CA GLY A 317 20.08 0.66 -4.94
C GLY A 317 19.18 1.90 -4.94
N TYR A 318 18.93 2.49 -3.77
CA TYR A 318 17.98 3.60 -3.62
C TYR A 318 18.68 4.95 -3.54
N TRP A 319 18.24 5.89 -4.39
CA TRP A 319 18.72 7.27 -4.42
C TRP A 319 18.58 7.98 -3.07
N ALA A 320 17.49 7.73 -2.33
CA ALA A 320 17.35 8.20 -0.97
C ALA A 320 16.56 7.21 -0.10
N THR A 321 16.66 7.36 1.21
CA THR A 321 15.85 6.63 2.19
C THR A 321 15.34 7.57 3.27
N ALA A 322 14.16 7.27 3.81
CA ALA A 322 13.60 7.94 4.97
C ALA A 322 12.96 6.89 5.89
N ASN A 323 13.56 6.69 7.06
CA ASN A 323 13.23 5.58 7.94
C ASN A 323 12.77 6.08 9.30
N PHE A 324 11.60 5.62 9.74
CA PHE A 324 11.17 5.76 11.12
C PHE A 324 11.55 4.54 11.94
N GLU A 325 12.12 4.80 13.11
CA GLU A 325 12.14 3.87 14.23
C GLU A 325 11.42 4.52 15.41
N GLU A 326 10.30 3.92 15.80
CA GLU A 326 9.29 4.50 16.69
C GLU A 326 8.80 5.87 16.19
N LYS A 327 9.34 6.95 16.76
CA LYS A 327 9.04 8.35 16.41
C LYS A 327 10.21 9.07 15.75
N LYS A 328 11.40 8.46 15.72
CA LYS A 328 12.62 9.08 15.20
C LYS A 328 12.71 8.85 13.71
N LEU A 329 12.78 9.94 12.94
CA LEU A 329 13.03 9.93 11.52
C LEU A 329 14.53 10.05 11.25
N LYS A 330 15.07 9.17 10.40
CA LYS A 330 16.40 9.30 9.80
C LYS A 330 16.27 9.29 8.28
N THR A 331 16.72 10.36 7.65
CA THR A 331 16.71 10.53 6.20
C THR A 331 18.14 10.55 5.68
N SER A 332 18.36 9.97 4.51
CA SER A 332 19.66 9.93 3.83
C SER A 332 19.44 10.04 2.33
N ILE A 333 20.14 10.97 1.68
CA ILE A 333 20.28 10.99 0.22
C ILE A 333 21.59 10.25 -0.07
N ASN A 334 21.48 9.14 -0.80
CA ASN A 334 22.58 8.26 -1.10
C ASN A 334 23.19 8.56 -2.48
N GLY A 335 22.40 9.03 -3.44
CA GLY A 335 22.91 9.53 -4.74
C GLY A 335 23.25 11.02 -4.70
N LEU A 336 23.36 11.66 -5.87
CA LEU A 336 23.62 13.10 -5.94
C LEU A 336 22.41 13.91 -5.46
N THR A 337 22.68 14.88 -4.59
CA THR A 337 21.77 15.99 -4.34
C THR A 337 21.75 16.95 -5.54
N ILE A 338 20.72 17.80 -5.60
CA ILE A 338 20.58 18.84 -6.65
C ILE A 338 21.82 19.74 -6.70
N GLU A 339 22.39 20.11 -5.55
CA GLU A 339 23.55 21.00 -5.50
C GLU A 339 24.86 20.30 -5.87
N GLN A 340 25.03 19.03 -5.48
CA GLN A 340 26.19 18.23 -5.89
C GLN A 340 26.18 17.94 -7.39
N GLU A 341 25.02 17.62 -7.96
CA GLU A 341 24.86 17.44 -9.41
C GLU A 341 25.20 18.73 -10.15
N LYS A 342 24.67 19.89 -9.72
CA LYS A 342 25.04 21.19 -10.31
C LYS A 342 26.53 21.45 -10.22
N PHE A 343 27.17 21.12 -9.10
CA PHE A 343 28.62 21.29 -8.93
C PHE A 343 29.40 20.48 -9.97
N LEU A 344 29.05 19.20 -10.14
CA LEU A 344 29.68 18.32 -11.13
C LEU A 344 29.43 18.81 -12.56
N ILE A 345 28.18 19.15 -12.91
CA ILE A 345 27.81 19.70 -14.21
C ILE A 345 28.60 20.98 -14.53
N ASN A 346 28.70 21.90 -13.57
CA ASN A 346 29.48 23.12 -13.74
C ASN A 346 30.97 22.81 -13.97
N GLY A 347 31.52 21.82 -13.26
CA GLY A 347 32.87 21.32 -13.50
C GLY A 347 33.07 20.83 -14.93
N LEU A 348 32.14 20.00 -15.43
CA LEU A 348 32.16 19.46 -16.79
C LEU A 348 32.03 20.55 -17.86
N ASN A 349 31.12 21.51 -17.68
CA ASN A 349 30.90 22.61 -18.63
C ASN A 349 32.08 23.59 -18.69
N ASN A 350 32.81 23.73 -17.58
CA ASN A 350 34.02 24.53 -17.51
C ASN A 350 35.25 23.81 -18.08
N ASP A 351 35.21 22.48 -18.25
CA ASP A 351 36.29 21.73 -18.87
C ASP A 351 36.35 21.99 -20.38
N LYS A 352 37.42 22.68 -20.81
CA LYS A 352 37.67 23.05 -22.21
C LYS A 352 38.57 22.06 -22.96
N ARG A 353 38.99 20.97 -22.31
CA ARG A 353 39.80 19.93 -22.96
C ARG A 353 38.96 19.18 -24.00
N ALA A 354 39.63 18.68 -25.03
CA ALA A 354 39.00 17.80 -26.00
C ALA A 354 38.75 16.43 -25.35
N THR A 355 37.48 16.02 -25.27
CA THR A 355 37.03 14.80 -24.60
C THR A 355 36.56 13.77 -25.61
N ILE A 356 36.90 12.50 -25.39
CA ILE A 356 36.32 11.38 -26.12
C ILE A 356 34.89 11.13 -25.66
N GLY A 357 34.64 11.24 -24.35
CA GLY A 357 33.31 11.12 -23.78
C GLY A 357 33.23 11.66 -22.35
N ILE A 358 32.00 11.98 -21.94
CA ILE A 358 31.71 12.59 -20.64
C ILE A 358 30.42 11.97 -20.12
N TRP A 359 30.40 11.62 -18.84
CA TRP A 359 29.24 10.98 -18.21
C TRP A 359 29.04 11.49 -16.79
N ILE A 360 27.82 11.34 -16.29
CA ILE A 360 27.51 11.49 -14.87
C ILE A 360 27.03 10.12 -14.39
N ASP A 361 27.77 9.52 -13.47
CA ASP A 361 27.36 8.34 -12.74
C ASP A 361 26.49 8.78 -11.54
N GLU A 362 25.22 8.44 -11.59
CA GLU A 362 24.25 8.72 -10.53
C GLU A 362 24.10 7.56 -9.54
N THR A 363 24.93 6.52 -9.65
CA THR A 363 24.85 5.36 -8.77
C THR A 363 24.96 5.80 -7.31
N PRO A 364 23.98 5.47 -6.44
CA PRO A 364 24.03 5.75 -5.02
C PRO A 364 25.36 5.34 -4.38
N TYR A 365 25.87 6.19 -3.49
CA TYR A 365 27.14 6.07 -2.76
C TYR A 365 28.42 6.24 -3.57
N THR A 366 28.39 6.05 -4.89
CA THR A 366 29.56 6.15 -5.78
C THR A 366 29.45 7.26 -6.82
N SER A 367 28.44 8.14 -6.67
CA SER A 367 28.11 9.10 -7.72
C SER A 367 29.25 10.05 -8.03
N SER A 368 29.51 10.27 -9.32
CA SER A 368 30.65 11.03 -9.80
C SER A 368 30.41 11.53 -11.23
N SER A 369 31.27 12.43 -11.70
CA SER A 369 31.37 12.73 -13.13
C SER A 369 32.62 12.12 -13.71
N MET A 370 32.55 11.68 -14.96
CA MET A 370 33.62 10.98 -15.64
C MET A 370 33.97 11.70 -16.94
N VAL A 371 35.26 11.82 -17.22
CA VAL A 371 35.78 12.44 -18.43
C VAL A 371 36.85 11.53 -19.03
N LEU A 372 36.61 11.03 -20.24
CA LEU A 372 37.58 10.27 -21.00
C LEU A 372 38.33 11.20 -21.96
N LEU A 373 39.66 11.22 -21.86
CA LEU A 373 40.55 12.12 -22.56
C LEU A 373 41.63 11.32 -23.31
N ASN A 374 42.16 11.92 -24.38
CA ASN A 374 43.45 11.54 -24.95
C ASN A 374 44.42 12.70 -24.72
N LEU A 375 45.43 12.47 -23.87
CA LEU A 375 46.49 13.44 -23.59
C LEU A 375 47.81 12.88 -24.15
N ASP A 376 48.33 13.51 -25.20
CA ASP A 376 49.61 13.16 -25.82
C ASP A 376 49.74 11.67 -26.22
N GLY A 377 48.62 11.04 -26.63
CA GLY A 377 48.56 9.63 -27.02
C GLY A 377 48.21 8.67 -25.88
N GLU A 378 48.09 9.15 -24.65
CA GLU A 378 47.64 8.36 -23.50
C GLU A 378 46.14 8.55 -23.25
N LEU A 379 45.41 7.42 -23.16
CA LEU A 379 44.00 7.41 -22.78
C LEU A 379 43.86 7.50 -21.26
N ILE A 380 43.14 8.51 -20.79
CA ILE A 380 42.95 8.76 -19.36
C ILE A 380 41.46 8.91 -19.06
N LEU A 381 40.97 8.14 -18.10
CA LEU A 381 39.66 8.33 -17.50
C LEU A 381 39.81 9.06 -16.17
N GLU A 382 39.32 10.30 -16.13
CA GLU A 382 39.24 11.08 -14.90
C GLU A 382 37.86 10.91 -14.27
N THR A 383 37.83 10.66 -12.96
CA THR A 383 36.62 10.63 -12.15
C THR A 383 36.67 11.78 -11.16
N ASN A 384 35.67 12.67 -11.19
CA ASN A 384 35.56 13.81 -10.29
C ASN A 384 34.38 13.60 -9.33
N PHE A 385 34.65 13.70 -8.04
CA PHE A 385 33.67 13.55 -6.97
C PHE A 385 33.16 14.92 -6.50
N PHE A 386 31.97 14.93 -5.89
CA PHE A 386 31.33 16.17 -5.44
C PHE A 386 32.04 16.83 -4.24
N ASP A 387 32.89 16.09 -3.52
CA ASP A 387 33.72 16.63 -2.44
C ASP A 387 34.98 17.35 -2.97
N GLY A 388 35.13 17.41 -4.29
CA GLY A 388 36.26 18.02 -4.99
C GLY A 388 37.44 17.08 -5.19
N SER A 389 37.41 15.88 -4.61
CA SER A 389 38.42 14.85 -4.87
C SER A 389 38.33 14.34 -6.30
N LYS A 390 39.47 13.87 -6.81
CA LYS A 390 39.61 13.37 -8.17
C LYS A 390 40.45 12.11 -8.19
N SER A 391 40.12 11.20 -9.08
CA SER A 391 40.98 10.08 -9.46
C SER A 391 41.19 10.09 -10.97
N SER A 392 42.27 9.45 -11.41
CA SER A 392 42.54 9.24 -12.82
C SER A 392 43.10 7.83 -13.02
N LYS A 393 42.72 7.21 -14.13
CA LYS A 393 43.23 5.90 -14.55
C LYS A 393 43.69 5.96 -16.00
N LYS A 394 44.84 5.33 -16.27
CA LYS A 394 45.29 5.09 -17.64
C LYS A 394 44.56 3.87 -18.21
N LEU A 395 44.15 3.95 -19.46
CA LEU A 395 43.40 2.91 -20.14
C LEU A 395 44.13 2.43 -21.41
N LYS A 396 43.80 1.21 -21.84
CA LYS A 396 44.12 0.68 -23.18
C LYS A 396 42.82 0.46 -23.92
N SER A 397 42.77 0.84 -25.18
CA SER A 397 41.59 0.63 -26.03
C SER A 397 41.77 -0.54 -26.98
N THR A 398 40.68 -1.28 -27.21
CA THR A 398 40.56 -2.28 -28.28
C THR A 398 39.32 -1.95 -29.11
N GLU A 399 39.48 -1.74 -30.41
CA GLU A 399 38.34 -1.57 -31.32
C GLU A 399 37.57 -2.89 -31.46
N LEU A 400 36.27 -2.85 -31.17
CA LEU A 400 35.33 -3.90 -31.48
C LEU A 400 34.46 -3.48 -32.68
N LYS A 401 33.59 -4.37 -33.13
CA LYS A 401 32.79 -4.13 -34.34
C LYS A 401 31.90 -2.88 -34.23
N ASP A 402 31.22 -2.73 -33.10
CA ASP A 402 30.22 -1.66 -32.89
C ASP A 402 30.56 -0.76 -31.68
N ASN A 403 31.62 -1.10 -30.92
CA ASN A 403 32.01 -0.45 -29.66
C ASN A 403 33.53 -0.29 -29.58
N ILE A 404 34.01 0.58 -28.71
CA ILE A 404 35.41 0.61 -28.26
C ILE A 404 35.46 0.08 -26.83
N ARG A 405 36.25 -0.96 -26.60
CA ARG A 405 36.51 -1.51 -25.27
C ARG A 405 37.70 -0.78 -24.65
N TYR A 406 37.58 -0.42 -23.37
CA TYR A 406 38.66 0.15 -22.58
C TYR A 406 38.95 -0.72 -21.36
N ASP A 407 40.20 -1.17 -21.25
CA ASP A 407 40.71 -1.93 -20.12
C ASP A 407 41.67 -1.06 -19.28
N ASP A 408 41.75 -1.32 -17.98
CA ASP A 408 42.77 -0.71 -17.12
C ASP A 408 44.17 -1.03 -17.69
N TYR A 409 45.07 -0.02 -17.69
CA TYR A 409 46.41 -0.20 -18.26
C TYR A 409 47.23 -1.26 -17.53
N GLU A 410 47.08 -1.32 -16.20
CA GLU A 410 47.60 -2.39 -15.36
C GLU A 410 46.57 -3.53 -15.26
N PRO A 411 47.02 -4.81 -15.15
CA PRO A 411 46.11 -5.94 -15.03
C PRO A 411 45.17 -5.75 -13.84
N ASN A 412 43.85 -5.72 -14.11
CA ASN A 412 42.88 -5.78 -13.04
C ASN A 412 42.57 -7.26 -12.71
N ASN A 413 42.39 -7.55 -11.42
CA ASN A 413 42.13 -8.91 -10.93
C ASN A 413 40.63 -9.28 -10.93
N HIS A 414 39.76 -8.39 -11.44
CA HIS A 414 38.30 -8.47 -11.32
C HIS A 414 37.58 -8.69 -12.66
N GLY A 415 38.30 -8.64 -13.79
CA GLY A 415 37.76 -8.82 -15.14
C GLY A 415 36.86 -7.67 -15.62
N GLU A 416 36.81 -6.54 -14.91
CA GLU A 416 35.93 -5.41 -15.24
C GLU A 416 36.52 -4.55 -16.36
N PHE A 417 35.69 -4.05 -17.28
CA PHE A 417 36.11 -3.17 -18.36
C PHE A 417 34.98 -2.23 -18.77
N PHE A 418 35.31 -1.23 -19.57
CA PHE A 418 34.33 -0.31 -20.12
C PHE A 418 34.12 -0.57 -21.60
N GLU A 419 32.90 -0.37 -22.09
CA GLU A 419 32.62 -0.27 -23.52
C GLU A 419 31.91 1.04 -23.82
N VAL A 420 32.39 1.77 -24.82
CA VAL A 420 31.72 2.96 -25.34
C VAL A 420 31.25 2.67 -26.77
N ASN A 421 29.94 2.83 -27.02
CA ASN A 421 29.39 2.63 -28.36
C ASN A 421 29.50 3.89 -29.23
N GLU A 422 29.11 3.78 -30.51
CA GLU A 422 29.14 4.91 -31.46
C GLU A 422 28.30 6.12 -31.04
N ASN A 423 27.28 5.92 -30.20
CA ASN A 423 26.45 6.99 -29.65
C ASN A 423 27.06 7.63 -28.39
N GLY A 424 28.22 7.18 -27.93
CA GLY A 424 28.87 7.66 -26.72
C GLY A 424 28.31 7.10 -25.41
N VAL A 425 27.44 6.08 -25.47
CA VAL A 425 26.92 5.40 -24.27
C VAL A 425 28.03 4.56 -23.65
N LEU A 426 28.25 4.71 -22.35
CA LEU A 426 29.26 3.99 -21.59
C LEU A 426 28.61 2.82 -20.84
N ASN A 427 29.11 1.62 -21.07
CA ASN A 427 28.73 0.40 -20.34
C ASN A 427 29.87 -0.04 -19.43
N TYR A 428 29.52 -0.40 -18.20
CA TYR A 428 30.38 -1.14 -17.29
C TYR A 428 30.12 -2.63 -17.48
N CYS A 429 31.16 -3.36 -17.81
CA CYS A 429 31.09 -4.76 -18.18
C CYS A 429 31.95 -5.61 -17.23
N SER A 430 31.49 -6.83 -16.96
CA SER A 430 32.28 -7.91 -16.35
C SER A 430 32.14 -9.18 -17.18
N GLU A 431 32.72 -10.29 -16.71
CA GLU A 431 32.50 -11.62 -17.31
C GLU A 431 31.02 -12.03 -17.31
N ASP A 432 30.22 -11.51 -16.38
CA ASP A 432 28.78 -11.78 -16.26
C ASP A 432 27.90 -10.88 -17.13
N GLY A 433 28.49 -9.91 -17.84
CA GLY A 433 27.80 -8.98 -18.75
C GLY A 433 27.79 -7.52 -18.27
N ILE A 434 26.88 -6.73 -18.83
CA ILE A 434 26.74 -5.30 -18.51
C ILE A 434 25.99 -5.16 -17.18
N PHE A 435 26.58 -4.43 -16.23
CA PHE A 435 25.96 -4.19 -14.92
C PHE A 435 25.61 -2.72 -14.65
N LEU A 436 26.12 -1.77 -15.46
CA LEU A 436 25.73 -0.36 -15.42
C LEU A 436 25.87 0.27 -16.81
N THR A 437 24.91 1.12 -17.19
CA THR A 437 24.92 1.88 -18.44
C THR A 437 24.72 3.37 -18.13
N LEU A 438 25.58 4.21 -18.70
CA LEU A 438 25.55 5.66 -18.56
C LEU A 438 25.39 6.32 -19.93
N GLU A 439 24.37 7.17 -20.04
CA GLU A 439 24.14 8.00 -21.21
C GLU A 439 25.18 9.13 -21.29
N PRO A 440 25.64 9.52 -22.49
CA PRO A 440 26.60 10.61 -22.65
C PRO A 440 26.02 11.92 -22.12
N PHE A 441 26.84 12.66 -21.39
CA PHE A 441 26.52 14.00 -20.93
C PHE A 441 26.70 15.00 -22.08
N ASP A 442 25.59 15.62 -22.50
CA ASP A 442 25.59 16.67 -23.51
C ASP A 442 25.98 18.03 -22.86
N LYS A 443 27.11 18.58 -23.29
CA LYS A 443 27.55 19.95 -22.93
C LYS A 443 26.63 20.97 -23.62
N LYS A 444 25.42 21.16 -23.11
CA LYS A 444 24.51 22.22 -23.58
C LYS A 444 24.92 23.60 -23.11
#